data_AF-A0A1J9RV89-F1
#
_entry.id   AF-A0A1J9RV89-F1
#
_cell.length_a   1.000
_cell.length_b   1.000
_cell.length_c   1.000
_cell.angle_alpha   90.00
_cell.angle_beta   90.00
_cell.angle_gamma   90.00
#
_symmetry.space_group_name_H-M   'P 1'
#
loop_
_entity.id
_entity.type
_entity.pdbx_description
1 polymer ?
#
loop_
_entity_poly.entity_id
_entity_poly.type
_entity_poly.pdbx_seq_one_letter_code
_entity_poly.pdbx_strand_id
1 'polypeptide(L)'
;MLFRNTILAGVVSLASLASAGIVSFTVPKTVVPGAKFTATLVENNATKSKDISVAFGIASGDFVEPWGLGTDLLGKSILTNTDVTPSPESVDVELTVPSYYEDGEATVVAIVSALSGARLYPISTLYNATVIVGKEPSTETVKSGDGLVIQHQY
;
A
#
# COMPACT_ATOMS: atom_id res chain seq x y z
N MET A 1 24.55 -16.71 50.69
CA MET A 1 23.33 -16.77 49.87
C MET A 1 23.68 -16.28 48.47
N LEU A 2 23.70 -17.21 47.51
CA LEU A 2 23.94 -16.97 46.09
C LEU A 2 22.58 -16.71 45.41
N PHE A 3 22.34 -15.50 44.89
CA PHE A 3 21.22 -15.26 43.98
C PHE A 3 21.75 -15.21 42.55
N ARG A 4 21.52 -16.31 41.82
CA ARG A 4 21.69 -16.42 40.36
C ARG A 4 20.55 -15.64 39.70
N ASN A 5 20.85 -14.48 39.09
CA ASN A 5 19.93 -13.84 38.15
C ASN A 5 20.21 -14.40 36.75
N THR A 6 19.49 -15.45 36.38
CA THR A 6 19.43 -15.92 34.99
C THR A 6 18.37 -15.09 34.27
N ILE A 7 18.75 -13.96 33.66
CA ILE A 7 17.87 -13.24 32.74
C ILE A 7 17.82 -14.05 31.45
N LEU A 8 16.71 -14.77 31.30
CA LEU A 8 16.31 -15.45 30.08
C LEU A 8 15.94 -14.38 29.04
N ALA A 9 16.92 -13.92 28.25
CA ALA A 9 16.66 -13.07 27.10
C ALA A 9 16.00 -13.94 26.01
N GLY A 10 14.66 -13.97 26.01
CA GLY A 10 13.88 -14.58 24.94
C GLY A 10 14.23 -13.90 23.63
N VAL A 11 14.85 -14.65 22.72
CA VAL A 11 15.02 -14.24 21.33
C VAL A 11 13.62 -14.08 20.75
N VAL A 12 13.15 -12.85 20.61
CA VAL A 12 11.99 -12.52 19.80
C VAL A 12 12.35 -12.96 18.40
N SER A 13 11.82 -14.11 18.00
CA SER A 13 11.98 -14.61 16.65
C SER A 13 11.20 -13.64 15.76
N LEU A 14 11.89 -12.66 15.16
CA LEU A 14 11.35 -11.92 14.02
C LEU A 14 11.20 -12.95 12.90
N ALA A 15 10.07 -13.64 12.90
CA ALA A 15 9.64 -14.41 11.76
C ALA A 15 9.54 -13.42 10.61
N SER A 16 10.49 -13.48 9.68
CA SER A 16 10.40 -12.77 8.41
C SER A 16 9.11 -13.25 7.75
N LEU A 17 8.05 -12.44 7.85
CA LEU A 17 6.85 -12.61 7.05
C LEU A 17 7.31 -12.37 5.61
N ALA A 18 7.66 -13.45 4.90
CA ALA A 18 7.80 -13.40 3.46
C ALA A 18 6.43 -12.96 2.92
N SER A 19 6.31 -11.68 2.59
CA SER A 19 5.08 -11.09 2.08
C SER A 19 4.79 -11.73 0.72
N ALA A 20 3.77 -12.58 0.67
CA ALA A 20 3.16 -12.99 -0.58
C ALA A 20 2.06 -11.96 -0.90
N GLY A 21 2.31 -11.07 -1.86
CA GLY A 21 1.41 -9.97 -2.18
C GLY A 21 2.09 -8.91 -3.02
N ILE A 22 1.36 -7.82 -3.29
CA ILE A 22 1.92 -6.59 -3.84
C ILE A 22 2.99 -6.09 -2.87
N VAL A 23 4.16 -5.70 -3.38
CA VAL A 23 5.26 -5.24 -2.53
C VAL A 23 5.36 -3.72 -2.50
N SER A 24 4.96 -3.04 -3.58
CA SER A 24 4.93 -1.57 -3.64
C SER A 24 4.11 -1.07 -4.83
N PHE A 25 3.93 0.24 -4.93
CA PHE A 25 3.36 0.88 -6.12
C PHE A 25 4.15 2.13 -6.51
N THR A 26 4.01 2.56 -7.76
CA THR A 26 4.53 3.83 -8.26
C THR A 26 3.39 4.72 -8.74
N VAL A 27 3.53 6.02 -8.54
CA VAL A 27 2.63 7.07 -9.04
C VAL A 27 3.44 8.25 -9.56
N PRO A 28 2.88 9.11 -10.43
CA PRO A 28 3.51 10.36 -10.81
C PRO A 28 3.83 11.21 -9.59
N LYS A 29 5.00 11.85 -9.59
CA LYS A 29 5.45 12.76 -8.53
C LYS A 29 4.55 13.96 -8.37
N THR A 30 3.96 14.43 -9.48
CA THR A 30 2.96 15.50 -9.48
C THR A 30 1.67 15.00 -10.10
N VAL A 31 0.57 15.13 -9.37
CA VAL A 31 -0.78 14.80 -9.81
C VAL A 31 -1.61 16.07 -9.93
N VAL A 32 -2.56 16.08 -10.88
CA VAL A 32 -3.39 17.25 -11.17
C VAL A 32 -4.83 17.02 -10.69
N PRO A 33 -5.41 17.93 -9.89
CA PRO A 33 -6.81 17.84 -9.50
C PRO A 33 -7.74 17.69 -10.71
N GLY A 34 -8.66 16.74 -10.64
CA GLY A 34 -9.62 16.43 -11.70
C GLY A 34 -9.04 15.65 -12.88
N ALA A 35 -7.72 15.44 -12.94
CA ALA A 35 -7.09 14.64 -13.97
C ALA A 35 -6.97 13.16 -13.54
N LYS A 36 -7.00 12.29 -14.54
CA LYS A 36 -6.69 10.88 -14.38
C LYS A 36 -5.18 10.66 -14.38
N PHE A 37 -4.73 9.71 -13.59
CA PHE A 37 -3.34 9.25 -13.59
C PHE A 37 -3.28 7.75 -13.28
N THR A 38 -2.15 7.12 -13.57
CA THR A 38 -1.99 5.68 -13.36
C THR A 38 -1.12 5.43 -12.13
N ALA A 39 -1.60 4.56 -11.24
CA ALA A 39 -0.77 3.90 -10.25
C ALA A 39 -0.35 2.53 -10.80
N THR A 40 0.95 2.26 -10.80
CA THR A 40 1.49 0.98 -11.23
C THR A 40 1.91 0.19 -9.99
N LEU A 41 1.18 -0.87 -9.68
CA LEU A 41 1.59 -1.86 -8.68
C LEU A 41 2.83 -2.57 -9.21
N VAL A 42 3.91 -2.65 -8.43
CA VAL A 42 5.17 -3.27 -8.84
C VAL A 42 5.60 -4.34 -7.86
N GLU A 43 6.52 -5.20 -8.29
CA GLU A 43 7.08 -6.28 -7.47
C GLU A 43 5.97 -7.21 -6.95
N ASN A 44 4.99 -7.49 -7.81
CA ASN A 44 3.81 -8.27 -7.48
C ASN A 44 4.16 -9.75 -7.27
N ASN A 45 4.44 -10.14 -6.02
CA ASN A 45 4.76 -11.52 -5.65
C ASN A 45 3.54 -12.25 -5.07
N ALA A 46 2.36 -12.04 -5.66
CA ALA A 46 1.08 -12.56 -5.22
C ALA A 46 0.89 -14.08 -5.36
N THR A 47 1.96 -14.86 -5.60
CA THR A 47 1.93 -16.29 -5.92
C THR A 47 1.22 -17.19 -4.89
N LYS A 48 0.91 -16.69 -3.67
CA LYS A 48 0.19 -17.43 -2.62
C LYS A 48 -1.09 -16.74 -2.11
N SER A 49 -1.46 -15.59 -2.67
CA SER A 49 -2.57 -14.78 -2.17
C SER A 49 -3.76 -14.89 -3.13
N LYS A 50 -4.97 -15.03 -2.56
CA LYS A 50 -6.22 -15.10 -3.32
C LYS A 50 -7.05 -13.86 -3.04
N ASP A 51 -7.94 -13.53 -3.99
CA ASP A 51 -8.94 -12.47 -3.87
C ASP A 51 -8.31 -11.13 -3.44
N ILE A 52 -7.34 -10.67 -4.25
CA ILE A 52 -6.60 -9.46 -3.97
C ILE A 52 -7.42 -8.26 -4.47
N SER A 53 -7.59 -7.27 -3.61
CA SER A 53 -8.20 -5.99 -3.96
C SER A 53 -7.32 -4.86 -3.46
N VAL A 54 -7.29 -3.76 -4.20
CA VAL A 54 -6.58 -2.54 -3.82
C VAL A 54 -7.54 -1.36 -3.87
N ALA A 55 -7.46 -0.50 -2.86
CA ALA A 55 -8.08 0.82 -2.90
C ALA A 55 -6.98 1.88 -2.68
N PHE A 56 -7.13 3.01 -3.34
CA PHE A 56 -6.23 4.14 -3.23
C PHE A 56 -7.00 5.33 -2.70
N GLY A 57 -6.42 6.01 -1.72
CA GLY A 57 -6.91 7.31 -1.27
C GLY A 57 -5.77 8.30 -1.13
N ILE A 58 -6.13 9.51 -0.71
CA ILE A 58 -5.22 10.63 -0.58
C ILE A 58 -5.56 11.44 0.67
N ALA A 59 -4.53 11.96 1.33
CA ALA A 59 -4.65 12.92 2.42
C ALA A 59 -3.50 13.93 2.37
N SER A 60 -3.72 15.13 2.90
CA SER A 60 -2.72 16.19 3.03
C SER A 60 -2.66 16.71 4.47
N GLY A 61 -1.50 17.25 4.84
CA GLY A 61 -1.28 17.88 6.15
C GLY A 61 -1.68 16.99 7.34
N ASP A 62 -2.44 17.56 8.26
CA ASP A 62 -2.87 16.92 9.51
C ASP A 62 -3.84 15.74 9.31
N PHE A 63 -4.33 15.52 8.08
CA PHE A 63 -5.23 14.41 7.77
C PHE A 63 -4.49 13.13 7.35
N VAL A 64 -3.16 13.16 7.27
CA VAL A 64 -2.34 11.97 6.97
C VAL A 64 -2.26 11.08 8.21
N GLU A 65 -3.16 10.10 8.27
CA GLU A 65 -3.23 9.13 9.35
C GLU A 65 -2.44 7.84 9.01
N PRO A 66 -1.60 7.31 9.92
CA PRO A 66 -0.78 6.12 9.64
C PRO A 66 -1.57 4.87 9.21
N TRP A 67 -2.81 4.75 9.66
CA TRP A 67 -3.70 3.61 9.41
C TRP A 67 -4.92 3.97 8.56
N GLY A 68 -4.95 5.18 8.00
CA GLY A 68 -6.07 5.69 7.21
C GLY A 68 -5.80 5.59 5.71
N LEU A 69 -6.85 5.39 4.92
CA LEU A 69 -6.78 5.47 3.46
C LEU A 69 -6.66 6.94 2.97
N GLY A 70 -6.90 7.90 3.87
CA GLY A 70 -6.96 9.32 3.57
C GLY A 70 -8.39 9.87 3.61
N THR A 71 -8.54 11.13 3.23
CA THR A 71 -9.82 11.85 3.24
C THR A 71 -10.66 11.55 2.02
N ASP A 72 -10.01 11.24 0.90
CA ASP A 72 -10.65 11.07 -0.40
C ASP A 72 -10.21 9.77 -1.08
N LEU A 73 -11.17 9.10 -1.73
CA LEU A 73 -10.90 7.90 -2.52
C LEU A 73 -10.52 8.29 -3.95
N LEU A 74 -9.35 7.83 -4.39
CA LEU A 74 -8.83 8.05 -5.74
C LEU A 74 -9.28 6.98 -6.74
N GLY A 75 -9.47 5.75 -6.27
CA GLY A 75 -9.83 4.62 -7.11
C GLY A 75 -9.72 3.28 -6.38
N LYS A 76 -10.13 2.21 -7.06
CA LYS A 76 -10.05 0.84 -6.55
C LYS A 76 -10.00 -0.17 -7.69
N SER A 77 -9.39 -1.32 -7.43
CA SER A 77 -9.36 -2.44 -8.37
C SER A 77 -9.45 -3.78 -7.64
N ILE A 78 -10.07 -4.77 -8.29
CA ILE A 78 -10.01 -6.17 -7.87
C ILE A 78 -9.04 -6.84 -8.83
N LEU A 79 -7.97 -7.40 -8.28
CA LEU A 79 -6.93 -8.07 -9.06
C LEU A 79 -7.34 -9.53 -9.26
N THR A 80 -7.55 -9.90 -10.50
CA THR A 80 -7.92 -11.26 -10.89
C THR A 80 -6.69 -12.14 -11.05
N ASN A 81 -6.85 -13.46 -11.06
CA ASN A 81 -5.74 -14.41 -11.22
C ASN A 81 -4.87 -14.18 -12.47
N THR A 82 -5.37 -13.47 -13.50
CA THR A 82 -4.57 -13.06 -14.67
C THR A 82 -3.69 -11.84 -14.40
N ASP A 83 -4.14 -10.94 -13.52
CA ASP A 83 -3.41 -9.74 -13.09
C ASP A 83 -2.31 -10.08 -12.05
N VAL A 84 -2.43 -11.24 -11.41
CA VAL A 84 -1.52 -11.77 -10.39
C VAL A 84 -1.04 -13.18 -10.78
N THR A 85 -0.50 -13.31 -12.00
CA THR A 85 0.26 -14.52 -12.39
C THR A 85 1.68 -14.46 -11.78
N PRO A 86 2.51 -15.52 -11.85
CA PRO A 86 3.94 -15.41 -11.49
C PRO A 86 4.78 -14.54 -12.45
N SER A 87 4.16 -13.86 -13.42
CA SER A 87 4.82 -13.14 -14.52
C SER A 87 4.32 -11.70 -14.86
N PRO A 88 3.24 -11.11 -14.30
CA PRO A 88 2.99 -9.69 -14.43
C PRO A 88 3.82 -9.01 -13.34
N GLU A 89 4.98 -8.51 -13.73
CA GLU A 89 5.85 -7.72 -12.84
C GLU A 89 5.13 -6.44 -12.35
N SER A 90 4.10 -6.00 -13.08
CA SER A 90 3.30 -4.84 -12.75
C SER A 90 1.82 -4.95 -13.13
N VAL A 91 0.98 -4.18 -12.42
CA VAL A 91 -0.45 -4.00 -12.71
C VAL A 91 -0.80 -2.52 -12.64
N ASP A 92 -1.42 -2.00 -13.69
CA ASP A 92 -1.83 -0.60 -13.76
C ASP A 92 -3.27 -0.40 -13.25
N VAL A 93 -3.45 0.62 -12.42
CA VAL A 93 -4.73 1.05 -11.88
C VAL A 93 -4.94 2.53 -12.20
N GLU A 94 -6.04 2.84 -12.89
CA GLU A 94 -6.42 4.23 -13.18
C GLU A 94 -7.02 4.87 -11.93
N LEU A 95 -6.48 6.03 -11.55
CA LEU A 95 -6.87 6.84 -10.42
C LEU A 95 -7.29 8.24 -10.86
N THR A 96 -8.07 8.92 -10.04
CA THR A 96 -8.48 10.32 -10.28
C THR A 96 -8.39 11.12 -9.00
N VAL A 97 -7.64 12.22 -9.01
CA VAL A 97 -7.67 13.19 -7.91
C VAL A 97 -8.96 13.99 -8.01
N PRO A 98 -9.72 14.18 -6.92
CA PRO A 98 -10.89 15.05 -6.94
C PRO A 98 -10.53 16.47 -7.40
N SER A 99 -11.39 17.10 -8.20
CA SER A 99 -11.11 18.44 -8.76
C SER A 99 -11.05 19.56 -7.74
N TYR A 100 -11.56 19.34 -6.53
CA TYR A 100 -11.54 20.28 -5.42
C TYR A 100 -10.30 20.14 -4.53
N TYR A 101 -9.42 19.17 -4.81
CA TYR A 101 -8.26 18.93 -3.98
C TYR A 101 -7.28 20.10 -4.08
N GLU A 102 -6.79 20.59 -2.92
CA GLU A 102 -5.92 21.76 -2.86
C GLU A 102 -4.49 21.43 -3.33
N ASP A 103 -3.82 22.43 -3.93
CA ASP A 103 -2.41 22.33 -4.30
C ASP A 103 -1.53 22.17 -3.05
N GLY A 104 -0.52 21.30 -3.11
CA GLY A 104 0.40 21.09 -1.99
C GLY A 104 0.94 19.66 -1.90
N GLU A 105 1.66 19.38 -0.82
CA GLU A 105 2.11 18.03 -0.52
C GLU A 105 0.95 17.16 -0.04
N ALA A 106 0.82 15.96 -0.61
CA ALA A 106 -0.18 14.98 -0.24
C ALA A 106 0.44 13.59 -0.19
N THR A 107 -0.17 12.70 0.58
CA THR A 107 0.20 11.29 0.64
C THR A 107 -0.87 10.48 -0.04
N VAL A 108 -0.48 9.77 -1.11
CA VAL A 108 -1.30 8.71 -1.71
C VAL A 108 -1.10 7.45 -0.89
N VAL A 109 -2.20 6.88 -0.43
CA VAL A 109 -2.23 5.65 0.36
C VAL A 109 -2.89 4.56 -0.45
N ALA A 110 -2.23 3.40 -0.59
CA ALA A 110 -2.83 2.20 -1.14
C ALA A 110 -3.07 1.19 -0.02
N ILE A 111 -4.31 0.73 0.14
CA ILE A 111 -4.62 -0.43 0.97
C ILE A 111 -4.83 -1.65 0.08
N VAL A 112 -3.96 -2.65 0.26
CA VAL A 112 -4.04 -3.93 -0.44
C VAL A 112 -4.62 -4.95 0.52
N SER A 113 -5.81 -5.43 0.23
CA SER A 113 -6.47 -6.51 0.98
C SER A 113 -6.35 -7.82 0.21
N ALA A 114 -5.96 -8.88 0.90
CA ALA A 114 -5.81 -10.21 0.32
C ALA A 114 -6.17 -11.29 1.34
N LEU A 115 -6.54 -12.47 0.83
CA LEU A 115 -6.70 -13.68 1.63
C LEU A 115 -5.42 -14.51 1.55
N SER A 116 -4.79 -14.75 2.71
CA SER A 116 -3.51 -15.47 2.78
C SER A 116 -3.47 -16.51 3.91
N GLY A 117 -2.59 -17.49 3.76
CA GLY A 117 -2.38 -18.58 4.72
C GLY A 117 -3.33 -19.78 4.59
N ALA A 118 -3.14 -20.78 5.46
CA ALA A 118 -3.81 -22.09 5.38
C ALA A 118 -5.35 -22.05 5.56
N ARG A 119 -5.89 -20.94 6.07
CA ARG A 119 -7.32 -20.73 6.29
C ARG A 119 -7.87 -19.48 5.60
N LEU A 120 -7.10 -18.86 4.69
CA LEU A 120 -7.52 -17.66 3.96
C LEU A 120 -7.92 -16.51 4.90
N TYR A 121 -7.05 -16.19 5.87
CA TYR A 121 -7.31 -15.05 6.76
C TYR A 121 -7.16 -13.73 5.98
N PRO A 122 -8.02 -12.73 6.24
CA PRO A 122 -7.89 -11.42 5.63
C PRO A 122 -6.68 -10.70 6.20
N ILE A 123 -5.81 -10.21 5.30
CA ILE A 123 -4.68 -9.35 5.62
C ILE A 123 -4.85 -8.07 4.80
N SER A 124 -4.66 -6.92 5.44
CA SER A 124 -4.60 -5.63 4.76
C SER A 124 -3.21 -5.04 4.95
N THR A 125 -2.62 -4.54 3.88
CA THR A 125 -1.31 -3.88 3.92
C THR A 125 -1.44 -2.48 3.34
N LEU A 126 -0.96 -1.47 4.07
CA LEU A 126 -0.95 -0.08 3.61
C LEU A 126 0.41 0.28 3.04
N TYR A 127 0.40 1.04 1.96
CA TYR A 127 1.57 1.60 1.31
C TYR A 127 1.36 3.10 1.13
N ASN A 128 2.37 3.90 1.43
CA ASN A 128 2.29 5.35 1.35
C ASN A 128 3.31 5.89 0.36
N ALA A 129 2.89 6.84 -0.47
CA ALA A 129 3.74 7.58 -1.39
C ALA A 129 3.43 9.07 -1.30
N THR A 130 4.44 9.90 -1.03
CA THR A 130 4.30 11.35 -1.01
C THR A 130 4.36 11.91 -2.43
N VAL A 131 3.36 12.70 -2.80
CA VAL A 131 3.21 13.36 -4.10
C VAL A 131 2.96 14.86 -3.90
N ILE A 132 3.12 15.61 -4.98
CA ILE A 132 2.71 17.00 -5.06
C ILE A 132 1.40 17.08 -5.86
N VAL A 133 0.38 17.70 -5.29
CA VAL A 133 -0.80 18.13 -6.03
C VAL A 133 -0.50 19.49 -6.63
N GLY A 134 -0.62 19.59 -7.95
CA GLY A 134 -0.29 20.83 -8.66
C GLY A 134 -0.93 20.91 -10.04
N LYS A 135 -0.47 21.88 -10.84
CA LYS A 135 -1.13 22.28 -12.09
C LYS A 135 -0.71 21.48 -13.32
N GLU A 136 0.45 20.83 -13.27
CA GLU A 136 1.00 20.08 -14.39
C GLU A 136 1.44 18.68 -13.94
N PRO A 137 1.15 17.62 -14.72
CA PRO A 137 1.56 16.28 -14.37
C PRO A 137 3.07 16.13 -14.54
N SER A 138 3.71 15.39 -13.63
CA SER A 138 5.14 15.07 -13.74
C SER A 138 5.34 13.77 -14.53
N THR A 139 6.44 13.70 -15.30
CA THR A 139 6.91 12.45 -15.91
C THR A 139 7.78 11.62 -14.94
N GLU A 140 8.24 12.24 -13.84
CA GLU A 140 8.92 11.51 -12.76
C GLU A 140 7.90 10.75 -11.92
N THR A 141 8.28 9.56 -11.45
CA THR A 141 7.45 8.75 -10.55
C THR A 141 8.07 8.66 -9.17
N VAL A 142 7.23 8.49 -8.16
CA VAL A 142 7.62 8.16 -6.78
C VAL A 142 7.19 6.73 -6.49
N LYS A 143 8.04 5.98 -5.80
CA LYS A 143 7.75 4.63 -5.31
C LYS A 143 7.23 4.72 -3.87
N SER A 144 6.24 3.91 -3.54
CA SER A 144 5.75 3.80 -2.17
C SER A 144 6.83 3.27 -1.22
N GLY A 145 6.74 3.67 0.04
CA GLY A 145 7.57 3.12 1.11
C GLY A 145 7.20 1.68 1.48
N ASP A 146 7.78 1.22 2.59
CA ASP A 146 7.53 -0.13 3.13
C ASP A 146 6.06 -0.32 3.52
N GLY A 147 5.57 -1.55 3.31
CA GLY A 147 4.20 -1.93 3.62
C GLY A 147 3.95 -2.07 5.12
N LEU A 148 2.89 -1.43 5.61
CA LEU A 148 2.41 -1.56 6.97
C LEU A 148 1.30 -2.62 7.03
N VAL A 149 1.61 -3.78 7.62
CA VAL A 149 0.67 -4.91 7.70
C VAL A 149 -0.29 -4.74 8.87
N ILE A 150 -1.58 -4.69 8.57
CA ILE A 150 -2.67 -4.78 9.53
C ILE A 150 -3.15 -6.23 9.60
N GLN A 151 -2.87 -6.88 10.73
CA GLN A 151 -3.53 -8.13 11.10
C GLN A 151 -4.70 -7.79 12.04
N HIS A 152 -5.92 -8.05 11.59
CA HIS A 152 -7.10 -7.97 12.45
C HIS A 152 -7.01 -9.09 13.50
N GLN A 153 -6.60 -8.75 14.72
CA GLN A 153 -6.76 -9.65 15.87
C GLN A 153 -8.19 -9.50 16.38
N TYR A 154 -8.97 -10.58 16.26
CA TYR A 154 -10.27 -10.73 16.91
C TYR A 154 -10.08 -11.32 18.31
#